data_AF-A0A136JB21-F1
#
_entry.id   AF-A0A136JB21-F1
#
_cell.length_a   1.000
_cell.length_b   1.000
_cell.length_c   1.000
_cell.angle_alpha   90.00
_cell.angle_beta   90.00
_cell.angle_gamma   90.00
#
_symmetry.space_group_name_H-M   'P 1'
#
loop_
_entity.id
_entity.type
_entity.pdbx_description
1 polymer ?
#
loop_
_entity_poly.entity_id
_entity_poly.type
_entity_poly.pdbx_seq_one_letter_code
_entity_poly.pdbx_strand_id
1 'polypeptide(L)'
;MSGLEPLAGLSLACNIFQIVGTGREIIRVARQVYQDGVLDPALADRAEELKALSDRTRDVLSPAAVAAAPAVPSVPASAAPLVATVTKAKARDKQLADLAEKCQGAARDLQREVNLLNCPPARAQLAATLKTTVKMTWRKRRLNRLDQRLAEAEQTLQTGLMTAIFESSARAETDSSRLRDNIRTFISDYQTNKQKAIDDIKKHVSDQAELSNITITSHVDRIAARLDQSADKWSDTVLQSAASREDEAKLAASRDRLLRCFKFNDLNECRNQVRDSHPETFTWVLKDDADDESETLLDQRKARIGQNGSHEVSSNQPEDSTIS
;
A
#
# COMPACT_ATOMS: atom_id res chain seq x y z
N MET A 1 -3.50 -5.65 35.83
CA MET A 1 -4.65 -5.48 36.75
C MET A 1 -4.99 -4.00 36.82
N SER A 2 -5.80 -3.57 35.85
CA SER A 2 -6.35 -2.23 35.71
C SER A 2 -7.30 -1.93 36.88
N GLY A 3 -7.58 -0.65 37.13
CA GLY A 3 -8.64 -0.24 38.05
C GLY A 3 -10.00 -0.89 37.73
N LEU A 4 -10.99 -0.68 38.59
CA LEU A 4 -12.39 -1.04 38.29
C LEU A 4 -12.71 -0.56 36.87
N GLU A 5 -13.32 -1.42 36.05
CA GLU A 5 -13.74 -1.02 34.71
C GLU A 5 -14.59 0.27 34.82
N PRO A 6 -14.40 1.27 33.94
CA PRO A 6 -15.07 2.56 34.07
C PRO A 6 -16.60 2.44 34.27
N LEU A 7 -17.20 1.44 33.63
CA LEU A 7 -18.61 1.10 33.77
C LEU A 7 -18.96 0.52 35.16
N ALA A 8 -18.11 -0.35 35.71
CA ALA A 8 -18.28 -0.91 37.04
C ALA A 8 -18.09 0.15 38.13
N GLY A 9 -17.11 1.05 37.97
CA GLY A 9 -16.92 2.20 38.85
C GLY A 9 -18.13 3.16 38.83
N LEU A 10 -18.67 3.48 37.65
CA LEU A 10 -19.88 4.31 37.54
C LEU A 10 -21.11 3.64 38.15
N SER A 11 -21.30 2.34 37.89
CA SER A 11 -22.37 1.54 38.48
C SER A 11 -22.30 1.54 40.01
N LEU A 12 -21.10 1.37 40.57
CA LEU A 12 -20.87 1.42 42.01
C LEU A 12 -21.17 2.82 42.58
N ALA A 13 -20.73 3.89 41.93
CA ALA A 13 -21.03 5.26 42.33
C ALA A 13 -22.54 5.56 42.33
N CYS A 14 -23.27 5.07 41.33
CA CYS A 14 -24.73 5.19 41.24
C CYS A 14 -25.42 4.48 42.42
N ASN A 15 -25.00 3.25 42.74
CA ASN A 15 -25.54 2.51 43.88
C ASN A 15 -25.30 3.26 45.21
N ILE A 16 -24.12 3.89 45.38
CA ILE A 16 -23.83 4.72 46.57
C ILE A 16 -24.79 5.90 46.66
N PHE A 17 -25.03 6.62 45.56
CA PHE A 17 -26.00 7.72 45.56
C PHE A 17 -27.42 7.27 45.92
N GLN A 18 -27.85 6.11 45.42
CA GLN A 18 -29.14 5.53 45.77
C GLN A 18 -29.23 5.20 47.26
N ILE A 19 -28.19 4.59 47.84
CA ILE A 19 -28.13 4.32 49.29
C ILE A 19 -28.21 5.62 50.10
N VAL A 20 -27.49 6.67 49.68
CA VAL A 20 -27.53 7.98 50.34
C VAL A 20 -28.93 8.60 50.25
N GLY A 21 -29.54 8.62 49.06
CA GLY A 21 -30.86 9.19 48.83
C GLY A 21 -31.94 8.48 49.66
N THR A 22 -32.04 7.16 49.52
CA THR A 22 -33.01 6.34 50.26
C THR A 22 -32.73 6.40 51.77
N GLY A 23 -31.46 6.38 52.18
CA GLY A 23 -31.07 6.48 53.59
C GLY A 23 -31.46 7.81 54.26
N ARG A 24 -31.24 8.95 53.59
CA ARG A 24 -31.63 10.26 54.11
C ARG A 24 -33.14 10.41 54.22
N GLU A 25 -33.88 9.83 53.28
CA GLU A 25 -35.34 9.84 53.32
C GLU A 25 -35.89 8.97 54.47
N ILE A 26 -35.29 7.80 54.73
CA ILE A 26 -35.62 6.99 55.92
C ILE A 26 -35.30 7.75 57.21
N ILE A 27 -34.17 8.46 57.29
CA ILE A 27 -33.83 9.31 58.44
C ILE A 27 -34.89 10.40 58.64
N ARG A 28 -35.36 11.03 57.56
CA ARG A 28 -36.41 12.07 57.59
C ARG A 28 -37.71 11.51 58.17
N VAL A 29 -38.19 10.39 57.63
CA VAL A 29 -39.42 9.74 58.11
C VAL A 29 -39.26 9.25 59.54
N ALA A 30 -38.14 8.61 59.89
CA ALA A 30 -37.89 8.15 61.25
C ALA A 30 -37.87 9.33 62.26
N ARG A 31 -37.28 10.49 61.91
CA ARG A 31 -37.36 11.71 62.74
C ARG A 31 -38.82 12.16 62.94
N GLN A 32 -39.66 12.05 61.92
CA GLN A 32 -41.07 12.40 61.98
C GLN A 32 -41.86 11.42 62.86
N VAL A 33 -41.63 10.10 62.73
CA VAL A 33 -42.21 9.09 63.65
C VAL A 33 -41.82 9.39 65.10
N TYR A 34 -40.58 9.80 65.34
CA TYR A 34 -40.14 10.21 66.68
C TYR A 34 -40.75 11.54 67.17
N GLN A 35 -41.27 12.40 66.30
CA GLN A 35 -41.91 13.66 66.72
C GLN A 35 -43.42 13.50 66.90
N ASP A 36 -44.07 12.87 65.93
CA ASP A 36 -45.54 12.81 65.82
C ASP A 36 -46.11 11.51 66.40
N GLY A 37 -45.27 10.50 66.61
CA GLY A 37 -45.67 9.18 67.11
C GLY A 37 -46.41 8.30 66.09
N VAL A 38 -46.67 8.82 64.88
CA VAL A 38 -47.36 8.11 63.80
C VAL A 38 -46.34 7.35 62.97
N LEU A 39 -46.52 6.02 62.88
CA LEU A 39 -45.70 5.15 62.04
C LEU A 39 -46.19 5.21 60.60
N ASP A 40 -45.30 5.59 59.69
CA ASP A 40 -45.53 5.51 58.25
C ASP A 40 -45.29 4.06 57.76
N PRO A 41 -46.30 3.37 57.19
CA PRO A 41 -46.12 2.03 56.64
C PRO A 41 -45.06 1.98 55.52
N ALA A 42 -44.85 3.07 54.78
CA ALA A 42 -43.83 3.15 53.72
C ALA A 42 -42.39 3.09 54.26
N LEU A 43 -42.19 3.23 55.58
CA LEU A 43 -40.87 3.13 56.21
C LEU A 43 -40.30 1.70 56.13
N ALA A 44 -41.16 0.68 56.19
CA ALA A 44 -40.75 -0.72 56.05
C ALA A 44 -40.25 -1.01 54.63
N ASP A 45 -41.03 -0.60 53.64
CA ASP A 45 -40.72 -0.80 52.21
C ASP A 45 -39.41 -0.11 51.83
N ARG A 46 -39.20 1.13 52.29
CA ARG A 46 -37.94 1.87 52.06
C ARG A 46 -36.74 1.20 52.72
N ALA A 47 -36.90 0.60 53.90
CA ALA A 47 -35.83 -0.13 54.55
C ALA A 47 -35.49 -1.46 53.86
N GLU A 48 -36.47 -2.09 53.21
CA GLU A 48 -36.24 -3.24 52.33
C GLU A 48 -35.51 -2.83 51.05
N GLU A 49 -35.91 -1.71 50.43
CA GLU A 49 -35.21 -1.12 49.28
C GLU A 49 -33.75 -0.78 49.63
N LEU A 50 -33.51 -0.15 50.77
CA LEU A 50 -32.16 0.17 51.24
C LEU A 50 -31.30 -1.09 51.45
N LYS A 51 -31.91 -2.19 51.89
CA LYS A 51 -31.24 -3.49 52.02
C LYS A 51 -30.85 -4.04 50.66
N ALA A 52 -31.79 -4.07 49.71
CA ALA A 52 -31.54 -4.54 48.36
C ALA A 52 -30.40 -3.74 47.69
N LEU A 53 -30.40 -2.41 47.86
CA LEU A 53 -29.32 -1.54 47.37
C LEU A 53 -27.97 -1.84 48.05
N SER A 54 -27.98 -2.06 49.36
CA SER A 54 -26.78 -2.42 50.11
C SER A 54 -26.22 -3.79 49.70
N ASP A 55 -27.07 -4.77 49.42
CA ASP A 55 -26.66 -6.11 49.00
C ASP A 55 -26.14 -6.07 47.56
N ARG A 56 -26.81 -5.37 46.64
CA ARG A 56 -26.32 -5.11 45.27
C ARG A 56 -24.95 -4.45 45.26
N THR A 57 -24.73 -3.48 46.15
CA THR A 57 -23.43 -2.80 46.28
C THR A 57 -22.35 -3.79 46.75
N ARG A 58 -22.68 -4.72 47.65
CA ARG A 58 -21.75 -5.77 48.12
C ARG A 58 -21.38 -6.74 47.01
N ASP A 59 -22.34 -7.11 46.17
CA ASP A 59 -22.10 -8.04 45.06
C ASP A 59 -21.10 -7.45 44.05
N VAL A 60 -21.20 -6.16 43.76
CA VAL A 60 -20.24 -5.42 42.90
C VAL A 60 -18.85 -5.34 43.51
N LEU A 61 -18.74 -5.27 44.85
CA LEU A 61 -17.46 -5.30 45.56
C LEU A 61 -16.89 -6.72 45.73
N SER A 62 -17.68 -7.77 45.47
CA SER A 62 -17.24 -9.15 45.69
C SER A 62 -16.17 -9.56 44.67
N PRO A 63 -15.12 -10.29 45.08
CA PRO A 63 -14.04 -10.71 44.17
C PRO A 63 -14.49 -11.63 43.03
N ALA A 64 -15.69 -12.24 43.13
CA ALA A 64 -16.26 -13.10 42.09
C ALA A 64 -16.75 -12.31 40.86
N ALA A 65 -17.23 -11.08 41.03
CA ALA A 65 -17.69 -10.24 39.92
C ALA A 65 -16.53 -9.65 39.09
N VAL A 66 -15.36 -9.47 39.72
CA VAL A 66 -14.15 -8.93 39.09
C VAL A 66 -13.41 -9.97 38.23
N ALA A 67 -13.69 -11.27 38.43
CA ALA A 67 -13.07 -12.37 37.68
C ALA A 67 -13.83 -12.77 36.39
N ALA A 68 -15.06 -12.26 36.18
CA ALA A 68 -15.95 -12.72 35.11
C ALA A 68 -15.92 -11.89 33.81
N ALA A 69 -15.07 -10.87 33.71
CA ALA A 69 -14.93 -10.08 32.48
C ALA A 69 -13.95 -10.75 31.48
N PRO A 70 -14.34 -10.96 30.21
CA PRO A 70 -13.49 -11.61 29.22
C PRO A 70 -12.28 -10.73 28.90
N ALA A 71 -11.10 -11.34 28.96
CA ALA A 71 -9.83 -10.72 28.58
C ALA A 71 -9.87 -10.32 27.10
N VAL A 72 -10.06 -9.03 26.82
CA VAL A 72 -9.82 -8.45 25.49
C VAL A 72 -8.33 -8.13 25.37
N PRO A 73 -7.65 -8.56 24.28
CA PRO A 73 -6.21 -8.43 24.16
C PRO A 73 -5.78 -6.97 23.96
N SER A 74 -4.70 -6.66 24.65
CA SER A 74 -3.91 -5.43 24.69
C SER A 74 -3.42 -4.94 23.31
N VAL A 75 -3.54 -3.64 23.07
CA VAL A 75 -2.74 -2.89 22.08
C VAL A 75 -1.63 -2.12 22.82
N PRO A 76 -0.36 -2.14 22.35
CA PRO A 76 0.75 -1.53 23.07
C PRO A 76 1.07 -0.08 22.63
N ALA A 77 1.86 0.58 23.50
CA ALA A 77 2.84 1.64 23.22
C ALA A 77 2.40 3.13 23.19
N SER A 78 2.55 3.81 24.34
CA SER A 78 3.40 5.01 24.49
C SER A 78 3.64 5.30 25.98
N ALA A 79 4.82 4.89 26.47
CA ALA A 79 5.16 4.86 27.89
C ALA A 79 5.85 6.15 28.34
N ALA A 80 5.10 7.01 29.04
CA ALA A 80 5.62 7.96 30.04
C ALA A 80 4.48 8.57 30.91
N PRO A 81 3.28 8.89 30.39
CA PRO A 81 2.20 9.45 31.23
C PRO A 81 1.25 8.39 31.83
N LEU A 82 1.38 7.13 31.44
CA LEU A 82 0.47 6.04 31.83
C LEU A 82 0.61 5.61 33.30
N VAL A 83 1.77 5.81 33.93
CA VAL A 83 1.99 5.36 35.32
C VAL A 83 1.24 6.25 36.32
N ALA A 84 1.25 7.57 36.11
CA ALA A 84 0.55 8.53 36.99
C ALA A 84 -0.98 8.47 36.86
N THR A 85 -1.49 8.11 35.69
CA THR A 85 -2.94 7.97 35.45
C THR A 85 -3.49 6.67 36.02
N VAL A 86 -2.73 5.57 35.91
CA VAL A 86 -3.09 4.27 36.50
C VAL A 86 -3.05 4.31 38.03
N THR A 87 -2.10 5.03 38.65
CA THR A 87 -2.06 5.17 40.10
C THR A 87 -3.20 6.05 40.65
N LYS A 88 -3.55 7.14 39.95
CA LYS A 88 -4.71 7.97 40.29
C LYS A 88 -6.04 7.21 40.14
N ALA A 89 -6.17 6.39 39.10
CA ALA A 89 -7.35 5.54 38.91
C ALA A 89 -7.50 4.53 40.06
N LYS A 90 -6.44 3.82 40.43
CA LYS A 90 -6.45 2.89 41.57
C LYS A 90 -6.77 3.56 42.90
N ALA A 91 -6.28 4.78 43.12
CA ALA A 91 -6.60 5.55 44.31
C ALA A 91 -8.09 5.92 44.36
N ARG A 92 -8.68 6.31 43.23
CA ARG A 92 -10.13 6.62 43.10
C ARG A 92 -10.99 5.39 43.33
N ASP A 93 -10.61 4.25 42.76
CA ASP A 93 -11.31 2.98 42.93
C ASP A 93 -11.32 2.55 44.40
N LYS A 94 -10.17 2.70 45.07
CA LYS A 94 -10.06 2.46 46.51
C LYS A 94 -10.95 3.41 47.31
N GLN A 95 -10.94 4.70 46.99
CA GLN A 95 -11.82 5.68 47.64
C GLN A 95 -13.29 5.34 47.45
N LEU A 96 -13.68 4.86 46.26
CA LEU A 96 -15.05 4.47 45.95
C LEU A 96 -15.46 3.21 46.71
N ALA A 97 -14.57 2.22 46.80
CA ALA A 97 -14.79 1.01 47.60
C ALA A 97 -14.91 1.33 49.11
N ASP A 98 -14.02 2.17 49.64
CA ASP A 98 -14.05 2.63 51.04
C ASP A 98 -15.37 3.38 51.33
N LEU A 99 -15.86 4.18 50.38
CA LEU A 99 -17.12 4.90 50.50
C LEU A 99 -18.32 3.96 50.45
N ALA A 100 -18.30 2.97 49.55
CA ALA A 100 -19.32 1.93 49.47
C ALA A 100 -19.43 1.17 50.80
N GLU A 101 -18.31 0.79 51.40
CA GLU A 101 -18.29 0.10 52.69
C GLU A 101 -18.89 0.97 53.81
N LYS A 102 -18.54 2.26 53.85
CA LYS A 102 -19.12 3.23 54.81
C LYS A 102 -20.63 3.36 54.62
N CYS A 103 -21.11 3.47 53.39
CA CYS A 103 -22.54 3.59 53.08
C CYS A 103 -23.30 2.30 53.41
N GLN A 104 -22.72 1.12 53.15
CA GLN A 104 -23.29 -0.17 53.60
C GLN A 104 -23.35 -0.27 55.12
N GLY A 105 -22.33 0.20 55.84
CA GLY A 105 -22.34 0.31 57.30
C GLY A 105 -23.49 1.17 57.80
N ALA A 106 -23.65 2.36 57.24
CA ALA A 106 -24.74 3.28 57.58
C ALA A 106 -26.11 2.70 57.23
N ALA A 107 -26.26 2.05 56.07
CA ALA A 107 -27.48 1.41 55.64
C ALA A 107 -27.94 0.29 56.59
N ARG A 108 -27.00 -0.57 57.02
CA ARG A 108 -27.29 -1.62 58.02
C ARG A 108 -27.69 -1.04 59.36
N ASP A 109 -27.01 0.02 59.81
CA ASP A 109 -27.37 0.71 61.05
C ASP A 109 -28.77 1.32 60.99
N LEU A 110 -29.12 1.90 59.85
CA LEU A 110 -30.44 2.48 59.62
C LEU A 110 -31.54 1.42 59.57
N GLN A 111 -31.28 0.30 58.90
CA GLN A 111 -32.21 -0.83 58.84
C GLN A 111 -32.50 -1.41 60.23
N ARG A 112 -31.49 -1.50 61.10
CA ARG A 112 -31.71 -1.90 62.50
C ARG A 112 -32.65 -0.94 63.22
N GLU A 113 -32.51 0.37 63.01
CA GLU A 113 -33.40 1.36 63.60
C GLU A 113 -34.84 1.23 63.09
N VAL A 114 -35.03 0.98 61.78
CA VAL A 114 -36.37 0.78 61.20
C VAL A 114 -37.02 -0.52 61.72
N ASN A 115 -36.26 -1.62 61.80
CA ASN A 115 -36.78 -2.89 62.33
C ASN A 115 -37.20 -2.76 63.80
N LEU A 116 -36.50 -1.94 64.59
CA LEU A 116 -36.89 -1.62 65.96
C LEU A 116 -38.19 -0.82 66.02
N LEU A 117 -38.42 0.09 65.07
CA LEU A 117 -39.68 0.86 64.98
C LEU A 117 -40.87 -0.01 64.52
N ASN A 118 -40.62 -1.03 63.70
CA ASN A 118 -41.65 -1.85 63.08
C ASN A 118 -42.10 -3.08 63.92
N CYS A 119 -41.43 -3.42 65.03
CA CYS A 119 -41.72 -4.65 65.78
C CYS A 119 -43.09 -4.61 66.53
N PRO A 120 -44.04 -5.54 66.29
CA PRO A 120 -45.44 -5.45 66.74
C PRO A 120 -45.69 -5.35 68.27
N PRO A 121 -45.12 -6.20 69.16
CA PRO A 121 -45.30 -6.03 70.61
C PRO A 121 -44.55 -4.81 71.14
N ALA A 122 -43.53 -4.34 70.41
CA ALA A 122 -42.77 -3.16 70.75
C ALA A 122 -43.48 -1.87 70.35
N ARG A 123 -44.47 -1.84 69.44
CA ARG A 123 -45.17 -0.61 69.03
C ARG A 123 -45.90 0.08 70.19
N ALA A 124 -46.66 -0.70 70.97
CA ALA A 124 -47.37 -0.20 72.14
C ALA A 124 -46.41 0.17 73.30
N GLN A 125 -45.38 -0.65 73.50
CA GLN A 125 -44.38 -0.43 74.55
C GLN A 125 -43.42 0.72 74.19
N LEU A 126 -43.04 0.91 72.93
CA LEU A 126 -42.22 2.00 72.43
C LEU A 126 -42.98 3.32 72.54
N ALA A 127 -44.26 3.40 72.19
CA ALA A 127 -45.04 4.63 72.40
C ALA A 127 -45.04 5.07 73.88
N ALA A 128 -45.11 4.11 74.81
CA ALA A 128 -44.99 4.36 76.25
C ALA A 128 -43.53 4.66 76.71
N THR A 129 -42.53 3.98 76.14
CA THR A 129 -41.10 4.13 76.51
C THR A 129 -40.44 5.33 75.84
N LEU A 130 -40.98 5.82 74.72
CA LEU A 130 -40.56 7.02 73.98
C LEU A 130 -40.86 8.31 74.74
N LYS A 131 -41.73 8.27 75.75
CA LYS A 131 -41.90 9.36 76.72
C LYS A 131 -40.67 9.56 77.63
N THR A 132 -39.72 8.63 77.65
CA THR A 132 -38.44 8.83 78.36
C THR A 132 -37.50 9.68 77.49
N THR A 133 -37.45 10.97 77.80
CA THR A 133 -36.67 12.03 77.13
C THR A 133 -35.18 11.67 76.91
N VAL A 134 -34.61 10.83 77.77
CA VAL A 134 -33.21 10.38 77.68
C VAL A 134 -32.95 9.46 76.48
N LYS A 135 -33.85 8.50 76.19
CA LYS A 135 -33.67 7.55 75.06
C LYS A 135 -33.92 8.21 73.72
N MET A 136 -34.87 9.14 73.63
CA MET A 136 -35.11 9.92 72.40
C MET A 136 -33.89 10.75 72.01
N THR A 137 -33.25 11.40 72.98
CA THR A 137 -32.07 12.25 72.73
C THR A 137 -30.90 11.43 72.20
N TRP A 138 -30.70 10.21 72.71
CA TRP A 138 -29.66 9.30 72.22
C TRP A 138 -29.94 8.81 70.79
N ARG A 139 -31.18 8.41 70.48
CA ARG A 139 -31.57 7.97 69.12
C ARG A 139 -31.53 9.09 68.09
N LYS A 140 -31.92 10.31 68.48
CA LYS A 140 -31.77 11.51 67.64
C LYS A 140 -30.31 11.79 67.31
N ARG A 141 -29.40 11.67 68.29
CA ARG A 141 -27.94 11.79 68.05
C ARG A 141 -27.44 10.71 67.09
N ARG A 142 -27.92 9.47 67.21
CA ARG A 142 -27.54 8.38 66.28
C ARG A 142 -28.01 8.64 64.86
N LEU A 143 -29.27 9.07 64.67
CA LEU A 143 -29.78 9.44 63.35
C LEU A 143 -29.00 10.61 62.75
N ASN A 144 -28.66 11.62 63.54
CA ASN A 144 -27.84 12.74 63.08
C ASN A 144 -26.43 12.29 62.66
N ARG A 145 -25.83 11.35 63.39
CA ARG A 145 -24.53 10.77 63.00
C ARG A 145 -24.61 9.99 61.69
N LEU A 146 -25.71 9.27 61.45
CA LEU A 146 -25.93 8.55 60.18
C LEU A 146 -26.16 9.53 59.03
N ASP A 147 -26.98 10.55 59.24
CA ASP A 147 -27.25 11.62 58.27
C ASP A 147 -25.96 12.33 57.85
N GLN A 148 -25.12 12.68 58.83
CA GLN A 148 -23.83 13.30 58.58
C GLN A 148 -22.88 12.38 57.80
N ARG A 149 -22.82 11.09 58.12
CA ARG A 149 -22.00 10.12 57.36
C ARG A 149 -22.46 9.97 55.91
N LEU A 150 -23.77 9.94 55.67
CA LEU A 150 -24.32 9.86 54.33
C LEU A 150 -24.07 11.17 53.55
N ALA A 151 -24.17 12.33 54.21
CA ALA A 151 -23.87 13.62 53.61
C ALA A 151 -22.38 13.77 53.25
N GLU A 152 -21.47 13.36 54.14
CA GLU A 152 -20.03 13.33 53.87
C GLU A 152 -19.69 12.41 52.69
N ALA A 153 -20.37 11.26 52.59
CA ALA A 153 -20.22 10.36 51.46
C ALA A 153 -20.68 10.99 50.14
N GLU A 154 -21.85 11.63 50.13
CA GLU A 154 -22.40 12.36 48.99
C GLU A 154 -21.44 13.44 48.49
N GLN A 155 -20.97 14.30 49.41
CA GLN A 155 -20.08 15.41 49.09
C GLN A 155 -18.74 14.92 48.53
N THR A 156 -18.19 13.87 49.12
CA THR A 156 -16.93 13.25 48.65
C THR A 156 -17.09 12.74 47.22
N LEU A 157 -18.20 12.06 46.93
CA LEU A 157 -18.43 11.46 45.62
C LEU A 157 -18.77 12.51 44.55
N GLN A 158 -19.56 13.53 44.88
CA GLN A 158 -19.83 14.67 43.98
C GLN A 158 -18.55 15.43 43.63
N THR A 159 -17.72 15.74 44.63
CA THR A 159 -16.45 16.44 44.41
C THR A 159 -15.49 15.60 43.56
N GLY A 160 -15.43 14.30 43.83
CA GLY A 160 -14.63 13.35 43.06
C GLY A 160 -15.11 13.23 41.60
N LEU A 161 -16.42 13.15 41.38
CA LEU A 161 -17.02 13.06 40.04
C LEU A 161 -16.77 14.33 39.24
N MET A 162 -17.00 15.51 39.81
CA MET A 162 -16.74 16.78 39.13
C MET A 162 -15.26 16.92 38.76
N THR A 163 -14.35 16.57 39.68
CA THR A 163 -12.91 16.58 39.41
C THR A 163 -12.55 15.63 38.27
N ALA A 164 -13.12 14.42 38.26
CA ALA A 164 -12.87 13.45 37.19
C ALA A 164 -13.42 13.92 35.84
N ILE A 165 -14.61 14.53 35.81
CA ILE A 165 -15.21 15.11 34.59
C ILE A 165 -14.31 16.23 34.06
N PHE A 166 -13.91 17.18 34.90
CA PHE A 166 -13.02 18.27 34.48
C PHE A 166 -11.68 17.74 33.97
N GLU A 167 -11.03 16.81 34.67
CA GLU A 167 -9.81 16.18 34.19
C GLU A 167 -10.00 15.45 32.86
N SER A 168 -11.12 14.74 32.69
CA SER A 168 -11.41 14.02 31.45
C SER A 168 -11.67 14.96 30.27
N SER A 169 -12.37 16.08 30.51
CA SER A 169 -12.62 17.09 29.50
C SER A 169 -11.33 17.77 29.04
N ALA A 170 -10.45 18.15 29.98
CA ALA A 170 -9.16 18.74 29.66
C ALA A 170 -8.25 17.78 28.86
N ARG A 171 -8.30 16.48 29.16
CA ARG A 171 -7.59 15.45 28.36
C ARG A 171 -8.18 15.32 26.96
N ALA A 172 -9.50 15.25 26.84
CA ALA A 172 -10.17 15.15 25.54
C ALA A 172 -9.85 16.37 24.64
N GLU A 173 -9.79 17.57 25.21
CA GLU A 173 -9.36 18.78 24.51
C GLU A 173 -7.91 18.69 24.03
N THR A 174 -7.00 18.21 24.90
CA THR A 174 -5.59 18.03 24.57
C THR A 174 -5.37 16.97 23.49
N ASP A 175 -6.12 15.87 23.54
CA ASP A 175 -6.04 14.81 22.54
C ASP A 175 -6.60 15.28 21.20
N SER A 176 -7.68 16.06 21.22
CA SER A 176 -8.28 16.66 20.02
C SER A 176 -7.35 17.68 19.36
N SER A 177 -6.68 18.54 20.15
CA SER A 177 -5.70 19.49 19.62
C SER A 177 -4.49 18.76 19.04
N ARG A 178 -3.97 17.75 19.73
CA ARG A 178 -2.88 16.91 19.23
C ARG A 178 -3.23 16.19 17.94
N LEU A 179 -4.42 15.61 17.84
CA LEU A 179 -4.91 14.98 16.60
C LEU A 179 -4.98 16.00 15.46
N ARG A 180 -5.51 17.19 15.74
CA ARG A 180 -5.59 18.28 14.76
C ARG A 180 -4.22 18.69 14.25
N ASP A 181 -3.23 18.79 15.15
CA ASP A 181 -1.87 19.15 14.78
C ASP A 181 -1.20 18.04 13.97
N ASN A 182 -1.36 16.77 14.36
CA ASN A 182 -0.89 15.62 13.57
C ASN A 182 -1.47 15.61 12.15
N ILE A 183 -2.78 15.91 12.00
CA ILE A 183 -3.43 16.00 10.69
C ILE A 183 -2.86 17.15 9.87
N ARG A 184 -2.64 18.32 10.48
CA ARG A 184 -2.03 19.46 9.80
C ARG A 184 -0.61 19.15 9.32
N THR A 185 0.21 18.55 10.18
CA THR A 185 1.56 18.12 9.83
C THR A 185 1.51 17.11 8.68
N PHE A 186 0.66 16.09 8.77
CA PHE A 186 0.50 15.10 7.70
C PHE A 186 0.10 15.74 6.36
N ILE A 187 -0.85 16.67 6.36
CA ILE A 187 -1.27 17.38 5.14
C ILE A 187 -0.12 18.21 4.56
N SER A 188 0.62 18.93 5.41
CA SER A 188 1.78 19.73 4.99
C SER A 188 2.88 18.85 4.39
N ASP A 189 3.20 17.74 5.05
CA ASP A 189 4.22 16.79 4.59
C ASP A 189 3.79 16.14 3.28
N TYR A 190 2.51 15.77 3.15
CA TYR A 190 1.95 15.22 1.92
C TYR A 190 2.05 16.22 0.76
N GLN A 191 1.68 17.48 0.98
CA GLN A 191 1.79 18.52 -0.05
C GLN A 191 3.24 18.77 -0.46
N THR A 192 4.15 18.83 0.51
CA THR A 192 5.59 19.03 0.28
C THR A 192 6.19 17.87 -0.51
N ASN A 193 5.90 16.63 -0.11
CA ASN A 193 6.39 15.44 -0.79
C ASN A 193 5.81 15.30 -2.20
N LYS A 194 4.53 15.65 -2.39
CA LYS A 194 3.91 15.69 -3.72
C LYS A 194 4.62 16.69 -4.62
N GLN A 195 4.89 17.90 -4.13
CA GLN A 195 5.59 18.93 -4.90
C GLN A 195 7.00 18.47 -5.28
N LYS A 196 7.73 17.91 -4.32
CA LYS A 196 9.06 17.35 -4.56
C LYS A 196 9.05 16.25 -5.63
N ALA A 197 8.10 15.31 -5.56
CA ALA A 197 7.98 14.25 -6.56
C ALA A 197 7.67 14.80 -7.97
N ILE A 198 6.82 15.83 -8.07
CA ILE A 198 6.56 16.52 -9.34
C ILE A 198 7.83 17.16 -9.88
N ASP A 199 8.61 17.83 -9.03
CA ASP A 199 9.83 18.51 -9.44
C ASP A 199 10.92 17.51 -9.85
N ASP A 200 11.05 16.39 -9.14
CA ASP A 200 11.95 15.28 -9.50
C ASP A 200 11.58 14.66 -10.86
N ILE A 201 10.29 14.43 -11.11
CA ILE A 201 9.79 13.94 -12.41
C ILE A 201 10.09 14.94 -13.52
N LYS A 202 9.80 16.23 -13.31
CA LYS A 202 10.08 17.28 -14.31
C LYS A 202 11.55 17.33 -14.65
N LYS A 203 12.42 17.25 -13.64
CA LYS A 203 13.87 17.23 -13.84
C LYS A 203 14.29 16.02 -14.68
N HIS A 204 13.85 14.82 -14.29
CA HIS A 204 14.18 13.60 -15.03
C HIS A 204 13.71 13.63 -16.49
N VAL A 205 12.48 14.11 -16.73
CA VAL A 205 11.94 14.26 -18.10
C VAL A 205 12.75 15.28 -18.91
N SER A 206 13.20 16.37 -18.28
CA SER A 206 14.01 17.39 -18.95
C SER A 206 15.40 16.84 -19.32
N ASP A 207 16.07 16.18 -18.37
CA ASP A 207 17.38 15.55 -18.58
C ASP A 207 17.30 14.47 -19.68
N GLN A 208 16.25 13.64 -19.66
CA GLN A 208 16.02 12.61 -20.66
C GLN A 208 15.74 13.20 -22.05
N ALA A 209 14.98 14.30 -22.13
CA ALA A 209 14.69 14.98 -23.39
C ALA A 209 15.96 15.59 -24.00
N GLU A 210 16.84 16.19 -23.19
CA GLU A 210 18.12 16.71 -23.64
C GLU A 210 19.03 15.61 -24.19
N LEU A 211 19.17 14.50 -23.45
CA LEU A 211 19.96 13.34 -23.90
C LEU A 211 19.41 12.75 -25.21
N SER A 212 18.08 12.63 -25.31
CA SER A 212 17.42 12.14 -26.53
C SER A 212 17.68 13.08 -27.71
N ASN A 213 17.60 14.39 -27.49
CA ASN A 213 17.86 15.38 -28.53
C ASN A 213 19.31 15.27 -29.03
N ILE A 214 20.30 15.22 -28.13
CA ILE A 214 21.72 15.04 -28.50
C ILE A 214 21.93 13.76 -29.32
N THR A 215 21.30 12.67 -28.89
CA THR A 215 21.40 11.38 -29.58
C THR A 215 20.77 11.45 -30.97
N ILE A 216 19.58 12.02 -31.09
CA ILE A 216 18.87 12.18 -32.36
C ILE A 216 19.67 13.07 -33.30
N THR A 217 20.17 14.23 -32.84
CA THR A 217 20.96 15.13 -33.69
C THR A 217 22.21 14.42 -34.20
N SER A 218 22.93 13.68 -33.34
CA SER A 218 24.09 12.90 -33.76
C SER A 218 23.77 11.83 -34.82
N HIS A 219 22.61 11.17 -34.70
CA HIS A 219 22.15 10.19 -35.68
C HIS A 219 21.78 10.85 -37.00
N VAL A 220 21.10 12.00 -36.96
CA VAL A 220 20.76 12.79 -38.14
C VAL A 220 22.03 13.26 -38.86
N ASP A 221 23.01 13.79 -38.12
CA ASP A 221 24.30 14.23 -38.68
C ASP A 221 25.04 13.06 -39.35
N ARG A 222 25.02 11.87 -38.73
CA ARG A 222 25.61 10.66 -39.30
C ARG A 222 24.89 10.20 -40.57
N ILE A 223 23.57 10.28 -40.61
CA ILE A 223 22.78 9.93 -41.80
C ILE A 223 23.07 10.93 -42.92
N ALA A 224 23.09 12.23 -42.62
CA ALA A 224 23.42 13.29 -43.58
C ALA A 224 24.82 13.06 -44.18
N ALA A 225 25.84 12.87 -43.33
CA ALA A 225 27.20 12.58 -43.80
C ALA A 225 27.30 11.31 -44.65
N ARG A 226 26.53 10.27 -44.33
CA ARG A 226 26.48 9.03 -45.13
C ARG A 226 25.81 9.27 -46.49
N LEU A 227 24.76 10.10 -46.52
CA LEU A 227 24.08 10.45 -47.76
C LEU A 227 25.00 11.26 -48.67
N ASP A 228 25.71 12.25 -48.13
CA ASP A 228 26.70 13.05 -48.87
C ASP A 228 27.79 12.16 -49.48
N GLN A 229 28.39 11.27 -48.67
CA GLN A 229 29.38 10.32 -49.16
C GLN A 229 28.83 9.39 -50.26
N SER A 230 27.56 9.00 -50.17
CA SER A 230 26.94 8.16 -51.19
C SER A 230 26.65 8.93 -52.47
N ALA A 231 26.27 10.20 -52.36
CA ALA A 231 26.04 11.10 -53.48
C ALA A 231 27.35 11.41 -54.22
N ASP A 232 28.44 11.67 -53.49
CA ASP A 232 29.78 11.86 -54.05
C ASP A 232 30.24 10.63 -54.83
N LYS A 233 30.12 9.44 -54.21
CA LYS A 233 30.48 8.17 -54.87
C LYS A 233 29.68 7.93 -56.14
N TRP A 234 28.37 8.21 -56.11
CA TRP A 234 27.53 8.06 -57.28
C TRP A 234 27.90 9.08 -58.38
N SER A 235 28.14 10.33 -58.00
CA SER A 235 28.62 11.38 -58.92
C SER A 235 29.93 10.98 -59.60
N ASP A 236 30.91 10.50 -58.84
CA ASP A 236 32.19 10.00 -59.37
C ASP A 236 31.97 8.83 -60.33
N THR A 237 31.11 7.88 -59.95
CA THR A 237 30.78 6.72 -60.79
C THR A 237 30.14 7.16 -62.11
N VAL A 238 29.20 8.10 -62.06
CA VAL A 238 28.54 8.65 -63.25
C VAL A 238 29.54 9.37 -64.14
N LEU A 239 30.39 10.24 -63.57
CA LEU A 239 31.44 10.96 -64.30
C LEU A 239 32.44 10.00 -64.97
N GLN A 240 32.91 8.98 -64.24
CA GLN A 240 33.82 7.97 -64.78
C GLN A 240 33.18 7.14 -65.89
N SER A 241 31.90 6.78 -65.74
CA SER A 241 31.16 6.05 -66.78
C SER A 241 30.96 6.90 -68.04
N ALA A 242 30.73 8.20 -67.89
CA ALA A 242 30.59 9.14 -69.00
C ALA A 242 31.93 9.31 -69.75
N ALA A 243 33.04 9.49 -69.03
CA ALA A 243 34.38 9.57 -69.62
C ALA A 243 34.74 8.28 -70.38
N SER A 244 34.44 7.12 -69.78
CA SER A 244 34.71 5.81 -70.40
C SER A 244 33.92 5.61 -71.70
N ARG A 245 32.65 6.05 -71.74
CA ARG A 245 31.82 6.04 -72.95
C ARG A 245 32.39 6.98 -74.03
N GLU A 246 32.93 8.12 -73.65
CA GLU A 246 33.57 9.05 -74.60
C GLU A 246 34.84 8.46 -75.20
N ASP A 247 35.68 7.83 -74.38
CA ASP A 247 36.90 7.16 -74.84
C ASP A 247 36.58 5.96 -75.74
N GLU A 248 35.57 5.16 -75.40
CA GLU A 248 35.08 4.07 -76.23
C GLU A 248 34.52 4.59 -77.57
N ALA A 249 33.78 5.71 -77.56
CA ALA A 249 33.29 6.36 -78.76
C ALA A 249 34.43 6.89 -79.65
N LYS A 250 35.49 7.48 -79.06
CA LYS A 250 36.69 7.93 -79.78
C LYS A 250 37.46 6.75 -80.40
N LEU A 251 37.59 5.66 -79.65
CA LEU A 251 38.24 4.43 -80.13
C LEU A 251 37.45 3.82 -81.29
N ALA A 252 36.12 3.72 -81.15
CA ALA A 252 35.23 3.24 -82.20
C ALA A 252 35.31 4.11 -83.46
N ALA A 253 35.27 5.44 -83.32
CA ALA A 253 35.42 6.36 -84.45
C ALA A 253 36.80 6.22 -85.13
N SER A 254 37.86 6.00 -84.37
CA SER A 254 39.22 5.78 -84.90
C SER A 254 39.32 4.45 -85.66
N ARG A 255 38.74 3.38 -85.11
CA ARG A 255 38.61 2.07 -85.77
C ARG A 255 37.85 2.20 -87.08
N ASP A 256 36.70 2.88 -87.09
CA ASP A 256 35.88 3.07 -88.28
C ASP A 256 36.62 3.87 -89.35
N ARG A 257 37.35 4.91 -88.96
CA ARG A 257 38.21 5.67 -89.88
C ARG A 257 39.29 4.80 -90.50
N LEU A 258 39.98 3.99 -89.70
CA LEU A 258 41.03 3.08 -90.18
C LEU A 258 40.46 2.05 -91.16
N LEU A 259 39.33 1.43 -90.81
CA LEU A 259 38.63 0.48 -91.68
C LEU A 259 38.21 1.13 -93.00
N ARG A 260 37.82 2.41 -92.99
CA ARG A 260 37.52 3.16 -94.20
C ARG A 260 38.75 3.37 -95.09
N CYS A 261 39.93 3.61 -94.52
CA CYS A 261 41.18 3.74 -95.29
C CYS A 261 41.58 2.44 -96.01
N PHE A 262 41.24 1.27 -95.46
CA PHE A 262 41.51 -0.03 -96.10
C PHE A 262 40.44 -0.47 -97.11
N LYS A 263 39.32 0.26 -97.21
CA LYS A 263 38.30 0.03 -98.23
C LYS A 263 38.75 0.66 -99.55
N PHE A 264 39.54 -0.06 -100.32
CA PHE A 264 39.70 0.22 -101.74
C PHE A 264 38.51 -0.36 -102.49
N ASN A 265 37.77 0.47 -103.24
CA ASN A 265 36.66 -0.01 -104.06
C ASN A 265 37.13 -1.11 -105.03
N ASP A 266 38.33 -0.92 -105.58
CA ASP A 266 38.97 -1.83 -106.54
C ASP A 266 39.32 -3.20 -105.94
N LEU A 267 39.59 -3.31 -104.62
CA LEU A 267 39.84 -4.61 -103.96
C LEU A 267 38.59 -5.49 -103.94
N ASN A 268 37.43 -4.87 -103.82
CA ASN A 268 36.15 -5.59 -103.88
C ASN A 268 35.81 -5.98 -105.34
N GLU A 269 36.24 -5.17 -106.32
CA GLU A 269 36.15 -5.50 -107.74
C GLU A 269 37.07 -6.66 -108.13
N CYS A 270 38.32 -6.69 -107.66
CA CYS A 270 39.23 -7.83 -107.85
C CYS A 270 38.65 -9.13 -107.27
N ARG A 271 38.02 -9.08 -106.10
CA ARG A 271 37.38 -10.26 -105.49
C ARG A 271 36.18 -10.76 -106.30
N ASN A 272 35.45 -9.86 -106.95
CA ASN A 272 34.35 -10.21 -107.87
C ASN A 272 34.84 -10.62 -109.27
N GLN A 273 36.12 -10.42 -109.60
CA GLN A 273 36.74 -10.80 -110.88
C GLN A 273 37.48 -12.15 -110.81
N VAL A 274 37.62 -12.76 -109.63
CA VAL A 274 38.12 -14.13 -109.52
C VAL A 274 37.03 -15.07 -110.03
N ARG A 275 37.17 -15.54 -111.27
CA ARG A 275 36.33 -16.61 -111.84
C ARG A 275 36.50 -17.88 -111.02
N ASP A 276 35.41 -18.61 -110.82
CA ASP A 276 35.46 -19.94 -110.20
C ASP A 276 36.49 -20.81 -110.92
N SER A 277 37.35 -21.46 -110.15
CA SER A 277 38.39 -22.34 -110.68
C SER A 277 37.73 -23.49 -111.46
N HIS A 278 38.28 -23.82 -112.63
CA HIS A 278 37.76 -24.93 -113.44
C HIS A 278 37.85 -26.23 -112.63
N PRO A 279 36.77 -27.03 -112.52
CA PRO A 279 36.67 -28.13 -111.55
C PRO A 279 37.75 -29.21 -111.72
N GLU A 280 38.28 -29.38 -112.94
CA GLU A 280 39.34 -30.35 -113.22
C GLU A 280 40.77 -29.78 -113.15
N THR A 281 40.94 -28.50 -112.76
CA THR A 281 42.29 -27.87 -112.68
C THR A 281 43.19 -28.63 -111.72
N PHE A 282 42.64 -29.08 -110.59
CA PHE A 282 43.38 -29.87 -109.61
C PHE A 282 43.61 -31.31 -110.07
N THR A 283 42.71 -31.87 -110.89
CA THR A 283 42.88 -33.22 -111.45
C THR A 283 43.95 -33.26 -112.53
N TRP A 284 44.13 -32.18 -113.31
CA TRP A 284 45.18 -32.07 -114.33
C TRP A 284 46.56 -31.79 -113.75
N VAL A 285 46.64 -30.98 -112.70
CA VAL A 285 47.92 -30.59 -112.08
C VAL A 285 48.45 -31.67 -111.13
N LEU A 286 47.58 -32.50 -110.58
CA LEU A 286 47.94 -33.48 -109.53
C LEU A 286 47.77 -34.95 -109.94
N LYS A 287 47.42 -35.26 -111.20
CA LYS A 287 47.50 -36.65 -111.70
C LYS A 287 48.95 -36.99 -112.03
N ASP A 288 49.58 -37.73 -111.12
CA ASP A 288 50.85 -38.43 -111.33
C ASP A 288 50.52 -39.92 -111.60
N ASP A 289 51.30 -40.59 -112.46
CA ASP A 289 51.12 -41.99 -112.89
C ASP A 289 51.45 -43.03 -111.79
N ALA A 290 51.21 -42.71 -110.52
CA ALA A 290 51.66 -43.47 -109.35
C ALA A 290 50.52 -44.03 -108.47
N ASP A 291 49.27 -44.05 -108.96
CA ASP A 291 48.08 -44.47 -108.20
C ASP A 291 47.74 -45.98 -108.31
N ASP A 292 48.71 -46.86 -108.61
CA ASP A 292 48.47 -48.32 -108.65
C ASP A 292 48.86 -49.10 -107.37
N GLU A 293 49.45 -48.48 -106.34
CA GLU A 293 49.96 -49.24 -105.18
C GLU A 293 49.89 -48.46 -103.84
N SER A 294 48.71 -48.20 -103.25
CA SER A 294 48.65 -47.79 -101.83
C SER A 294 47.31 -48.00 -101.09
N GLU A 295 46.48 -48.96 -101.50
CA GLU A 295 45.20 -49.26 -100.83
C GLU A 295 45.32 -50.05 -99.49
N THR A 296 46.52 -50.20 -98.92
CA THR A 296 46.77 -51.11 -97.78
C THR A 296 47.21 -50.48 -96.45
N LEU A 297 47.27 -49.15 -96.31
CA LEU A 297 47.84 -48.50 -95.09
C LEU A 297 46.90 -47.58 -94.27
N LEU A 298 45.59 -47.56 -94.55
CA LEU A 298 44.64 -46.71 -93.80
C LEU A 298 43.87 -47.42 -92.67
N ASP A 299 43.91 -48.75 -92.58
CA ASP A 299 43.23 -49.49 -91.50
C ASP A 299 44.01 -49.55 -90.18
N GLN A 300 45.31 -49.24 -90.17
CA GLN A 300 46.13 -49.31 -88.95
C GLN A 300 46.02 -48.09 -88.02
N ARG A 301 45.45 -46.96 -88.48
CA ARG A 301 45.50 -45.69 -87.73
C ARG A 301 44.25 -45.40 -86.88
N LYS A 302 43.14 -46.10 -87.09
CA LYS A 302 41.89 -45.90 -86.32
C LYS A 302 41.86 -46.54 -84.93
N ALA A 303 42.84 -47.37 -84.57
CA ALA A 303 42.88 -48.05 -83.26
C ALA A 303 43.58 -47.26 -82.12
N ARG A 304 44.04 -46.02 -82.35
CA ARG A 304 44.88 -45.28 -81.36
C ARG A 304 44.27 -44.04 -80.70
N ILE A 305 43.04 -43.63 -81.05
CA ILE A 305 42.41 -42.44 -80.47
C ILE A 305 41.16 -42.86 -79.70
N GLY A 306 41.39 -43.56 -78.60
CA GLY A 306 40.36 -44.03 -77.69
C GLY A 306 41.00 -44.42 -76.37
N GLN A 307 41.49 -43.44 -75.60
CA GLN A 307 41.72 -43.52 -74.15
C GLN A 307 42.25 -42.18 -73.60
N ASN A 308 41.80 -41.84 -72.38
CA ASN A 308 42.07 -40.68 -71.51
C ASN A 308 41.12 -39.49 -71.73
N GLY A 309 40.11 -39.22 -70.90
CA GLY A 309 39.94 -39.44 -69.44
C GLY A 309 39.95 -38.07 -68.76
N SER A 310 38.79 -37.50 -68.42
CA SER A 310 38.13 -37.54 -67.10
C SER A 310 38.92 -36.87 -65.97
N HIS A 311 38.43 -35.74 -65.44
CA HIS A 311 38.49 -35.44 -64.00
C HIS A 311 37.49 -34.34 -63.57
N GLU A 312 36.70 -34.69 -62.56
CA GLU A 312 35.74 -33.89 -61.78
C GLU A 312 36.42 -32.83 -60.88
N VAL A 313 35.60 -31.89 -60.35
CA VAL A 313 35.53 -31.40 -58.94
C VAL A 313 34.61 -30.14 -58.96
N SER A 314 33.35 -30.19 -58.51
CA SER A 314 32.77 -30.22 -57.15
C SER A 314 32.74 -28.87 -56.39
N SER A 315 31.51 -28.33 -56.30
CA SER A 315 30.82 -27.62 -55.21
C SER A 315 31.59 -26.78 -54.17
N ASN A 316 31.13 -25.54 -53.92
CA ASN A 316 30.67 -25.13 -52.57
C ASN A 316 29.98 -23.75 -52.53
N GLN A 317 28.74 -23.76 -52.02
CA GLN A 317 27.99 -22.68 -51.35
C GLN A 317 28.28 -22.75 -49.84
N PRO A 318 28.20 -21.64 -49.06
CA PRO A 318 27.03 -21.41 -48.18
C PRO A 318 26.72 -19.90 -47.98
N GLU A 319 25.48 -19.42 -47.95
CA GLU A 319 24.40 -19.47 -46.93
C GLU A 319 24.11 -18.03 -46.48
N ASP A 320 22.84 -17.70 -46.62
CA ASP A 320 22.14 -16.49 -46.23
C ASP A 320 21.69 -16.68 -44.77
N SER A 321 21.78 -15.67 -43.90
CA SER A 321 21.23 -15.75 -42.55
C SER A 321 20.78 -14.37 -42.07
N THR A 322 19.46 -14.27 -42.06
CA THR A 322 18.61 -13.13 -41.76
C THR A 322 18.68 -12.73 -40.28
N ILE A 323 18.54 -11.42 -40.10
CA ILE A 323 18.17 -10.70 -38.88
C ILE A 323 16.75 -11.11 -38.44
N SER A 324 16.55 -11.44 -37.17
CA SER A 324 15.43 -10.94 -36.37
C SER A 324 15.66 -11.11 -34.87
#